data_AF-A0A430HBW5-F1
#
_entry.id   AF-A0A430HBW5-F1
#
_cell.length_a   1.000
_cell.length_b   1.000
_cell.length_c   1.000
_cell.angle_alpha   90.00
_cell.angle_beta   90.00
_cell.angle_gamma   90.00
#
_symmetry.space_group_name_H-M   'P 1'
#
loop_
_entity.id
_entity.type
_entity.pdbx_description
1 polymer ?
#
loop_
_entity_poly.entity_id
_entity_poly.type
_entity_poly.pdbx_seq_one_letter_code
_entity_poly.pdbx_strand_id
1 'polypeptide(L)'
;VTLNRSGSDLILLVNATDKLTLKSYADSPSYRIESIAFADGTVWDIATVAGMPSFGTAGADILYGIDGYANHLNGMDGNDTLSGQSKADVLLGGGGNDQLRGYVGDDTL
;
A
#
# COMPACT_ATOMS: atom_id res chain seq x y z
N VAL A 1 14.10 -11.73 -1.49
CA VAL A 1 13.38 -10.55 -2.01
C VAL A 1 12.37 -10.13 -0.96
N THR A 2 12.30 -8.84 -0.62
CA THR A 2 11.23 -8.29 0.23
C THR A 2 10.37 -7.33 -0.58
N LEU A 3 9.10 -7.25 -0.21
CA LEU A 3 8.09 -6.42 -0.85
C LEU A 3 7.62 -5.38 0.15
N ASN A 4 7.59 -4.11 -0.27
CA ASN A 4 7.14 -2.99 0.55
C ASN A 4 6.29 -2.05 -0.29
N ARG A 5 5.38 -1.33 0.36
CA ARG A 5 4.66 -0.20 -0.24
C ARG A 5 5.17 1.11 0.37
N SER A 6 5.35 2.12 -0.48
CA SER A 6 5.77 3.46 -0.08
C SER A 6 4.90 4.46 -0.84
N GLY A 7 3.99 5.15 -0.15
CA GLY A 7 2.95 5.91 -0.83
C GLY A 7 2.10 5.00 -1.74
N SER A 8 2.02 5.36 -3.02
CA SER A 8 1.36 4.55 -4.04
C SER A 8 2.28 3.61 -4.81
N ASP A 9 3.59 3.64 -4.56
CA ASP A 9 4.56 2.79 -5.25
C ASP A 9 4.66 1.39 -4.61
N LEU A 10 4.89 0.39 -5.45
CA LEU A 10 5.32 -0.94 -5.00
C LEU A 10 6.84 -1.05 -5.15
N ILE A 11 7.52 -1.45 -4.08
CA ILE A 11 8.97 -1.55 -4.04
C ILE A 11 9.37 -3.00 -3.76
N LEU A 12 10.14 -3.57 -4.69
CA LEU A 12 10.77 -4.87 -4.55
C LEU A 12 12.24 -4.66 -4.24
N LEU A 13 12.67 -5.06 -3.05
CA LEU A 13 14.09 -5.16 -2.72
C LEU A 13 14.56 -6.58 -3.04
N VAL A 14 15.34 -6.72 -4.10
CA VAL A 14 15.83 -8.01 -4.58
C VAL A 14 16.94 -8.50 -3.66
N ASN A 15 17.84 -7.60 -3.28
CA ASN A 15 18.92 -7.79 -2.31
C ASN A 15 19.27 -6.42 -1.67
N ALA A 16 20.42 -6.30 -1.01
CA ALA A 16 20.82 -5.07 -0.31
C ALA A 16 21.07 -3.86 -1.23
N THR A 17 21.32 -4.09 -2.53
CA THR A 17 21.66 -3.03 -3.50
C THR A 17 20.62 -2.87 -4.59
N ASP A 18 19.95 -3.97 -4.97
CA ASP A 18 19.08 -4.00 -6.13
C ASP A 18 17.62 -3.78 -5.73
N LYS A 19 17.01 -2.77 -6.35
CA LYS A 19 15.64 -2.34 -6.11
C LYS A 19 14.90 -2.16 -7.42
N LEU A 20 13.69 -2.70 -7.49
CA LEU A 20 12.70 -2.39 -8.52
C LEU A 20 11.55 -1.58 -7.89
N THR A 21 11.16 -0.50 -8.54
CA THR A 21 10.01 0.32 -8.14
C THR A 21 8.98 0.33 -9.25
N LEU A 22 7.77 -0.13 -8.94
CA LEU A 22 6.59 0.03 -9.80
C LEU A 22 5.85 1.29 -9.34
N LYS A 23 5.90 2.32 -10.18
CA LYS A 23 5.37 3.65 -9.85
C LYS A 23 3.84 3.65 -9.89
N SER A 24 3.22 4.32 -8.92
CA SER A 24 1.75 4.54 -8.89
C SER A 24 0.94 3.25 -8.91
N TYR A 25 1.51 2.14 -8.44
CA TYR A 25 0.88 0.82 -8.43
C TYR A 25 -0.50 0.84 -7.76
N ALA A 26 -0.64 1.57 -6.65
CA ALA A 26 -1.91 1.65 -5.95
C ALA A 26 -2.95 2.55 -6.63
N ASP A 27 -2.50 3.58 -7.36
CA ASP A 27 -3.35 4.69 -7.82
C ASP A 27 -4.39 4.27 -8.86
N SER A 28 -4.03 3.34 -9.75
CA SER A 28 -4.92 2.87 -10.81
C SER A 28 -4.56 1.46 -11.25
N PRO A 29 -5.55 0.61 -11.60
CA PRO A 29 -5.31 -0.67 -12.24
C PRO A 29 -4.40 -0.58 -13.47
N SER A 30 -4.43 0.54 -14.21
CA SER A 30 -3.60 0.74 -15.41
C SER A 30 -2.10 0.82 -15.15
N TYR A 31 -1.67 1.04 -13.90
CA TYR A 31 -0.26 1.08 -13.50
C TYR A 31 0.20 -0.22 -12.82
N ARG A 32 -0.71 -1.20 -12.67
CA ARG A 32 -0.42 -2.42 -11.92
C ARG A 32 0.23 -3.46 -12.81
N ILE A 33 1.10 -4.25 -12.17
CA ILE A 33 1.48 -5.59 -12.63
C ILE A 33 0.64 -6.56 -11.79
N GLU A 34 -0.07 -7.47 -12.46
CA GLU A 34 -1.02 -8.38 -11.82
C GLU A 34 -0.34 -9.55 -11.10
N SER A 35 0.85 -9.92 -11.56
CA SER A 35 1.59 -11.06 -11.01
C SER A 35 3.10 -10.89 -11.18
N ILE A 36 3.85 -11.22 -10.13
CA ILE A 36 5.31 -11.29 -10.13
C ILE A 36 5.71 -12.71 -9.71
N ALA A 37 6.32 -13.46 -10.62
CA ALA A 37 6.76 -14.83 -10.39
C ALA A 37 8.28 -14.89 -10.19
N PHE A 38 8.72 -15.66 -9.20
CA PHE A 38 10.12 -15.87 -8.87
C PHE A 38 10.60 -17.27 -9.28
N ALA A 39 11.91 -17.43 -9.45
CA ALA A 39 12.52 -18.68 -9.88
C ALA A 39 12.33 -19.84 -8.87
N ASP A 40 12.05 -19.54 -7.61
CA ASP A 40 11.75 -20.53 -6.56
C ASP A 40 10.28 -21.00 -6.57
N GLY A 41 9.46 -20.49 -7.50
CA GLY A 41 8.04 -20.81 -7.63
C GLY A 41 7.12 -19.90 -6.81
N THR A 42 7.65 -18.97 -6.02
CA THR A 42 6.85 -17.96 -5.33
C THR A 42 6.15 -17.05 -6.35
N VAL A 43 4.87 -16.77 -6.13
CA VAL A 43 4.09 -15.83 -6.94
C VAL A 43 3.49 -14.78 -6.02
N TRP A 44 3.69 -13.51 -6.36
CA TRP A 44 2.99 -12.39 -5.74
C TRP A 44 1.92 -11.89 -6.68
N ASP A 45 0.66 -12.08 -6.29
CA ASP A 45 -0.51 -11.54 -6.97
C ASP A 45 -1.01 -10.25 -6.28
N ILE A 46 -2.05 -9.63 -6.84
CA ILE A 46 -2.60 -8.38 -6.32
C ILE A 46 -3.09 -8.55 -4.87
N ALA A 47 -3.70 -9.69 -4.52
CA ALA A 47 -4.17 -9.95 -3.16
C ALA A 47 -3.01 -10.01 -2.16
N THR A 48 -1.91 -10.66 -2.55
CA THR A 48 -0.67 -10.72 -1.77
C THR A 48 -0.09 -9.33 -1.55
N VAL A 49 -0.09 -8.47 -2.57
CA VAL A 49 0.40 -7.09 -2.47
C VAL A 49 -0.53 -6.21 -1.62
N ALA A 50 -1.85 -6.34 -1.77
CA ALA A 50 -2.82 -5.52 -1.06
C ALA A 50 -2.83 -5.80 0.45
N GLY A 51 -2.63 -7.06 0.84
CA GLY A 51 -2.53 -7.45 2.26
C GLY A 51 -1.26 -6.98 2.97
N MET A 52 -0.30 -6.37 2.25
CA MET A 52 0.90 -5.83 2.88
C MET A 52 0.67 -4.43 3.43
N PRO A 53 1.13 -4.14 4.66
CA PRO A 53 1.06 -2.80 5.21
C PRO A 53 1.79 -1.77 4.32
N SER A 54 1.13 -0.64 4.10
CA SER A 54 1.71 0.55 3.47
C SER A 54 1.97 1.61 4.53
N PHE A 55 3.21 2.06 4.64
CA PHE A 55 3.62 3.06 5.61
C PHE A 55 3.89 4.40 4.92
N GLY A 56 3.46 5.48 5.56
CA GLY A 56 3.91 6.83 5.31
C GLY A 56 5.29 7.10 5.93
N THR A 57 5.58 8.37 6.15
CA THR A 57 6.86 8.88 6.62
C THR A 57 6.66 9.71 7.89
N ALA A 58 7.57 10.63 8.20
CA ALA A 58 7.35 11.61 9.26
C ALA A 58 6.80 12.95 8.71
N GLY A 59 6.47 12.99 7.42
CA GLY A 59 5.96 14.16 6.71
C GLY A 59 4.49 13.96 6.32
N ALA A 60 3.92 14.93 5.60
CA ALA A 60 2.57 14.78 5.09
C ALA A 60 2.54 13.82 3.88
N ASP A 61 1.81 12.72 4.02
CA ASP A 61 1.73 11.65 3.04
C ASP A 61 0.31 11.46 2.48
N ILE A 62 0.26 10.90 1.26
CA ILE A 62 -0.98 10.46 0.64
C ILE A 62 -0.87 8.96 0.38
N LEU A 63 -1.72 8.17 1.03
CA LEU A 63 -1.75 6.72 0.93
C LEU A 63 -3.09 6.25 0.34
N TYR A 64 -3.01 5.47 -0.73
CA TYR A 64 -4.16 4.84 -1.37
C TYR A 64 -4.14 3.33 -1.16
N GLY A 65 -5.27 2.75 -0.75
CA GLY A 65 -5.55 1.33 -0.85
C GLY A 65 -5.72 0.89 -2.30
N ILE A 66 -5.63 -0.42 -2.51
CA ILE A 66 -5.90 -1.07 -3.79
C ILE A 66 -7.38 -1.42 -3.80
N ASP A 67 -8.16 -0.72 -4.61
CA ASP A 67 -9.59 -0.97 -4.77
C ASP A 67 -9.88 -2.45 -5.11
N GLY A 68 -10.87 -3.01 -4.43
CA GLY A 68 -11.32 -4.40 -4.54
C GLY A 68 -10.71 -5.35 -3.50
N TYR A 69 -9.77 -4.89 -2.67
CA TYR A 69 -9.02 -5.70 -1.71
C TYR A 69 -8.98 -5.04 -0.33
N ALA A 70 -8.78 -5.83 0.73
CA ALA A 70 -8.54 -5.30 2.06
C ALA A 70 -7.12 -4.71 2.16
N ASN A 71 -6.99 -3.52 2.74
CA ASN A 71 -5.76 -2.75 2.81
C ASN A 71 -5.39 -2.40 4.25
N HIS A 72 -4.08 -2.38 4.53
CA HIS A 72 -3.54 -1.88 5.78
C HIS A 72 -2.69 -0.64 5.51
N LEU A 73 -3.15 0.54 5.91
CA LEU A 73 -2.49 1.83 5.69
C LEU A 73 -2.09 2.45 7.04
N ASN A 74 -0.86 2.93 7.15
CA ASN A 74 -0.35 3.59 8.35
C ASN A 74 0.37 4.90 7.97
N GLY A 75 -0.21 6.05 8.34
CA GLY A 75 0.29 7.39 8.03
C GLY A 75 1.61 7.71 8.74
N MET A 76 1.81 7.17 9.94
CA MET A 76 2.95 7.41 10.83
C MET A 76 2.89 8.80 11.49
N ASP A 77 3.87 9.70 11.32
CA ASP A 77 3.79 11.06 11.85
C ASP A 77 3.56 12.01 10.66
N GLY A 78 2.73 13.04 10.79
CA GLY A 78 2.43 13.91 9.67
C GLY A 78 1.01 14.46 9.71
N ASN A 79 0.61 15.17 8.66
CA ASN A 79 -0.81 15.46 8.44
C ASN A 79 -1.19 14.71 7.17
N ASP A 80 -1.69 13.48 7.34
CA ASP A 80 -1.77 12.53 6.25
C ASP A 80 -3.16 12.46 5.62
N THR A 81 -3.23 11.91 4.42
CA THR A 81 -4.48 11.54 3.76
C THR A 81 -4.46 10.07 3.39
N LEU A 82 -5.29 9.27 4.06
CA LEU A 82 -5.41 7.82 3.84
C LEU A 82 -6.77 7.48 3.23
N SER A 83 -6.77 6.60 2.24
CA SER A 83 -7.94 6.18 1.47
C SER A 83 -8.00 4.66 1.34
N GLY A 84 -8.91 3.99 2.06
CA GLY A 84 -9.08 2.52 2.07
C GLY A 84 -9.56 1.94 0.74
N GLN A 85 -10.58 2.56 0.14
CA GLN A 85 -11.30 2.14 -1.09
C GLN A 85 -12.47 1.19 -0.81
N SER A 86 -12.44 -0.03 -1.30
CA SER A 86 -13.50 -1.01 -1.04
C SER A 86 -12.95 -2.20 -0.30
N LYS A 87 -13.83 -2.93 0.40
CA LYS A 87 -13.52 -4.00 1.38
C LYS A 87 -13.23 -3.42 2.76
N ALA A 88 -13.08 -4.30 3.74
CA ALA A 88 -12.77 -3.92 5.12
C ALA A 88 -11.29 -3.55 5.21
N ASP A 89 -11.01 -2.27 5.44
CA ASP A 89 -9.66 -1.72 5.51
C ASP A 89 -9.26 -1.38 6.96
N VAL A 90 -7.95 -1.31 7.20
CA VAL A 90 -7.36 -0.80 8.45
C VAL A 90 -6.54 0.43 8.12
N LEU A 91 -6.99 1.59 8.59
CA LEU A 91 -6.34 2.88 8.42
C LEU A 91 -5.86 3.36 9.79
N LEU A 92 -4.57 3.63 9.92
CA LEU A 92 -4.00 4.24 11.12
C LEU A 92 -3.39 5.57 10.72
N GLY A 93 -4.00 6.69 11.12
CA GLY A 93 -3.44 8.02 10.84
C GLY A 93 -2.09 8.22 11.51
N GLY A 94 -2.02 7.93 12.81
CA GLY A 94 -0.83 8.10 13.61
C GLY A 94 -0.80 9.48 14.28
N GLY A 95 0.35 10.16 14.26
CA GLY A 95 0.54 11.44 14.93
C GLY A 95 0.30 12.63 14.00
N GLY A 96 -0.63 13.52 14.37
CA GLY A 96 -0.89 14.79 13.68
C GLY A 96 -2.36 14.94 13.29
N ASN A 97 -2.65 15.74 12.27
CA ASN A 97 -4.02 16.01 11.83
C ASN A 97 -4.33 15.31 10.51
N ASP A 98 -4.83 14.09 10.62
CA ASP A 98 -5.04 13.19 9.47
C ASP A 98 -6.46 13.25 8.90
N GLN A 99 -6.55 12.93 7.60
CA GLN A 99 -7.80 12.67 6.91
C GLN A 99 -7.89 11.18 6.54
N LEU A 100 -8.74 10.44 7.26
CA LEU A 100 -8.96 9.02 7.00
C LEU A 100 -10.29 8.83 6.26
N ARG A 101 -10.26 8.16 5.11
CA ARG A 101 -11.44 7.77 4.33
C ARG A 101 -11.43 6.27 4.11
N GLY A 102 -12.21 5.51 4.90
CA GLY A 102 -12.38 4.07 4.69
C GLY A 102 -13.08 3.75 3.36
N TYR A 103 -14.14 4.51 3.05
CA TYR A 103 -15.06 4.32 1.92
C TYR A 103 -16.01 3.12 2.09
N VAL A 104 -15.93 2.07 1.28
CA VAL A 104 -16.94 0.99 1.23
C VAL A 104 -16.43 -0.25 1.95
N GLY A 105 -16.90 -0.48 3.18
CA GLY A 105 -16.55 -1.67 3.93
C GLY A 105 -16.77 -1.48 5.41
N ASP A 106 -16.50 -2.54 6.18
CA ASP A 106 -16.45 -2.48 7.64
C ASP A 106 -15.02 -2.11 8.04
N ASP A 107 -14.73 -0.81 8.03
CA ASP A 107 -13.37 -0.28 8.19
C ASP A 107 -13.00 -0.05 9.66
N THR A 108 -11.70 -0.14 9.95
CA THR A 108 -11.08 0.31 11.21
C THR A 108 -10.25 1.56 10.94
N LEU A 109 -10.51 2.64 11.68
CA LEU A 109 -9.86 3.96 11.53
C LEU A 109 -9.29 4.45 12.86
#